data_AF-A0A662J5R7-F1
#
_entry.id   AF-A0A662J5R7-F1
#
_cell.length_a   1.000
_cell.length_b   1.000
_cell.length_c   1.000
_cell.angle_alpha   90.00
_cell.angle_beta   90.00
_cell.angle_gamma   90.00
#
_symmetry.space_group_name_H-M   'P 1'
#
loop_
_entity.id
_entity.type
_entity.pdbx_description
1 polymer ?
#
loop_
_entity_poly.entity_id
_entity_poly.type
_entity_poly.pdbx_seq_one_letter_code
_entity_poly.pdbx_strand_id
1 'polypeptide(L)'
;MKIIVARSKQGKLEEVSIAEGELKTKVREVVEEALRLWDMETSDFIVMRDRYTMQVKLPLTKEQYEEYSKYDLRRLSGSEAEVRIPIYVISFNN
;
A
#
# COMPACT_ATOMS: atom_id res chain seq x y z
N MET A 1 1.81 12.40 0.86
CA MET A 1 1.35 11.37 1.82
C MET A 1 2.56 10.56 2.27
N LYS A 2 2.49 9.88 3.42
CA LYS A 2 3.52 8.90 3.79
C LYS A 2 3.22 7.58 3.09
N ILE A 3 4.25 6.97 2.51
CA ILE A 3 4.17 5.73 1.73
C ILE A 3 5.19 4.78 2.36
N ILE A 4 4.72 3.59 2.73
CA ILE A 4 5.61 2.53 3.24
C ILE A 4 5.97 1.65 2.06
N VAL A 5 7.26 1.46 1.84
CA VAL A 5 7.79 0.50 0.86
C VAL A 5 8.51 -0.58 1.65
N ALA A 6 8.03 -1.81 1.51
CA ALA A 6 8.58 -2.98 2.19
C ALA A 6 9.09 -3.97 1.13
N ARG A 7 10.35 -4.37 1.26
CA ARG A 7 10.97 -5.40 0.42
C ARG A 7 11.09 -6.67 1.23
N SER A 8 10.57 -7.77 0.69
CA SER A 8 10.70 -9.09 1.29
C SER A 8 11.31 -10.09 0.31
N LYS A 9 12.10 -11.03 0.83
CA LYS A 9 12.66 -12.15 0.08
C LYS A 9 12.46 -13.43 0.87
N GLN A 10 11.93 -14.47 0.23
CA GLN A 10 11.69 -15.78 0.86
C GLN A 10 10.92 -15.69 2.20
N GLY A 11 9.88 -14.85 2.23
CA GLY A 11 9.05 -14.65 3.43
C GLY A 11 9.71 -13.84 4.55
N LYS A 12 10.93 -13.33 4.36
CA LYS A 12 11.61 -12.44 5.31
C LYS A 12 11.58 -11.01 4.81
N LEU A 13 11.20 -10.09 5.69
CA LEU A 13 11.29 -8.67 5.44
C LEU A 13 12.77 -8.25 5.48
N GLU A 14 13.30 -7.79 4.35
CA GLU A 14 14.69 -7.37 4.22
C GLU A 14 14.84 -5.87 4.49
N GLU A 15 13.89 -5.06 4.01
CA GLU A 15 13.98 -3.60 4.09
C GLU A 15 12.59 -2.98 4.23
N VAL A 16 12.51 -1.91 5.03
CA VAL A 16 11.34 -1.02 5.10
C VAL A 16 11.82 0.42 5.00
N SER A 17 11.28 1.17 4.05
CA SER A 17 11.50 2.60 3.92
C SER A 17 10.18 3.36 3.96
N ILE A 18 10.25 4.60 4.45
CA ILE A 18 9.13 5.54 4.43
C ILE A 18 9.49 6.64 3.45
N ALA A 19 8.66 6.81 2.44
CA ALA A 19 8.77 7.89 1.46
C ALA A 19 7.62 8.89 1.64
N GLU A 20 7.88 10.15 1.29
CA GLU A 20 6.84 11.16 1.19
C GLU A 20 6.60 11.51 -0.28
N GLY A 21 5.33 11.64 -0.68
CA GLY A 21 4.99 12.05 -2.05
C GLY A 21 3.63 11.55 -2.51
N GLU A 22 3.53 11.29 -3.82
CA GLU A 22 2.36 10.70 -4.48
C GLU A 22 2.55 9.19 -4.65
N LEU A 23 1.56 8.39 -4.21
CA LEU A 23 1.61 6.93 -4.28
C LEU A 23 1.86 6.42 -5.70
N LYS A 24 1.21 7.00 -6.70
CA LYS A 24 1.34 6.59 -8.10
C LYS A 24 2.77 6.73 -8.60
N THR A 25 3.41 7.86 -8.29
CA THR A 25 4.81 8.11 -8.64
C THR A 25 5.71 7.10 -7.95
N LYS A 26 5.49 6.87 -6.65
CA LYS A 26 6.34 5.92 -5.91
C LYS A 26 6.19 4.48 -6.39
N VAL A 27 4.97 4.04 -6.72
CA VAL A 27 4.73 2.71 -7.28
C VAL A 27 5.48 2.54 -8.60
N ARG A 28 5.47 3.54 -9.49
CA ARG A 28 6.22 3.48 -10.76
C ARG A 28 7.72 3.34 -10.53
N GLU A 29 8.29 4.15 -9.64
CA GLU A 29 9.72 4.06 -9.28
C GLU A 29 10.10 2.66 -8.81
N VAL A 30 9.30 2.08 -7.89
CA VAL A 30 9.57 0.73 -7.35
C VAL A 30 9.39 -0.34 -8.43
N VAL A 31 8.41 -0.20 -9.34
CA VAL A 31 8.25 -1.11 -10.48
C VAL A 31 9.45 -1.05 -11.42
N GLU A 32 9.95 0.14 -11.75
CA GLU A 32 11.14 0.30 -12.59
C GLU A 32 12.38 -0.31 -11.93
N GLU A 33 12.54 -0.17 -10.62
CA GLU A 33 13.61 -0.81 -9.87
C GLU A 33 13.49 -2.34 -9.90
N ALA A 34 12.30 -2.87 -9.64
CA ALA A 34 12.03 -4.30 -9.70
C ALA A 34 12.29 -4.88 -11.11
N LEU A 35 11.88 -4.17 -12.17
CA LEU A 35 12.13 -4.57 -13.56
C LEU A 35 13.62 -4.69 -13.88
N ARG A 36 14.47 -3.82 -13.31
CA ARG A 36 15.93 -3.91 -13.48
C ARG A 36 16.55 -5.14 -12.80
N LEU A 37 15.87 -5.70 -11.80
CA LEU A 37 16.34 -6.85 -11.01
C LEU A 37 15.69 -8.17 -11.45
N TRP A 38 14.64 -8.10 -12.26
CA TRP A 38 13.85 -9.24 -12.69
C TRP A 38 14.58 -10.06 -13.75
N ASP A 39 14.54 -11.39 -13.60
CA ASP A 39 14.97 -12.33 -14.62
C ASP A 39 13.74 -13.00 -15.27
N MET A 40 13.53 -12.67 -16.54
CA MET A 40 12.37 -13.10 -17.33
C MET A 40 12.39 -14.58 -17.72
N GLU A 41 13.56 -15.23 -17.69
CA GLU A 41 13.69 -16.65 -18.02
C GLU A 41 13.28 -17.55 -16.83
N THR A 42 13.32 -17.01 -15.61
CA THR A 42 13.19 -17.81 -14.38
C THR A 42 11.99 -17.45 -13.51
N SER A 43 11.35 -16.30 -13.73
CA SER A 43 10.20 -15.88 -12.91
C SER A 43 9.20 -14.99 -13.65
N ASP A 44 7.97 -14.95 -13.16
CA ASP A 44 6.95 -13.99 -13.62
C ASP A 44 7.12 -12.62 -12.95
N PHE A 45 6.80 -11.56 -13.70
CA PHE A 45 6.66 -10.20 -13.16
C PHE A 45 5.19 -9.81 -12.98
N ILE A 46 4.76 -9.60 -11.74
CA ILE A 46 3.36 -9.33 -11.41
C ILE A 46 3.26 -8.05 -10.57
N VAL A 47 2.42 -7.11 -11.00
CA VAL A 47 2.02 -5.94 -10.21
C VAL A 47 0.55 -6.06 -9.86
N MET A 48 0.27 -6.29 -8.58
CA MET A 48 -1.09 -6.42 -8.07
C MET A 48 -1.47 -5.18 -7.29
N ARG A 49 -2.67 -4.66 -7.55
CA ARG A 49 -3.28 -3.62 -6.73
C ARG A 49 -4.33 -4.26 -5.84
N ASP A 50 -4.23 -3.97 -4.55
CA ASP A 50 -5.19 -4.41 -3.54
C ASP A 50 -5.58 -3.24 -2.62
N ARG A 51 -6.46 -3.49 -1.66
CA ARG A 51 -6.83 -2.53 -0.62
C ARG A 51 -6.92 -3.23 0.73
N TYR A 52 -6.24 -2.66 1.71
CA TYR A 52 -6.47 -3.03 3.10
C TYR A 52 -7.63 -2.23 3.66
N THR A 53 -8.69 -2.96 4.04
CA THR A 53 -9.87 -2.40 4.68
C THR A 53 -9.69 -2.43 6.19
N MET A 54 -9.85 -1.28 6.83
CA MET A 54 -9.87 -1.13 8.28
C MET A 54 -11.23 -0.57 8.72
N GLN A 55 -11.86 -1.22 9.69
CA GLN A 55 -13.08 -0.71 10.33
C GLN A 55 -12.71 0.17 11.54
N VAL A 56 -13.37 1.32 11.66
CA VAL A 56 -13.16 2.30 12.73
C VAL A 56 -14.49 2.67 13.37
N LYS A 57 -14.46 2.88 14.69
CA LYS A 57 -15.67 3.25 15.46
C LYS A 57 -15.98 4.74 15.34
N LEU A 58 -17.26 5.08 15.34
CA LEU A 58 -17.77 6.45 15.35
C LEU A 58 -18.19 6.87 16.78
N PRO A 59 -18.10 8.18 17.12
CA PRO A 59 -17.61 9.27 16.28
C PRO A 59 -16.08 9.27 16.14
N LEU A 60 -15.57 9.72 14.99
CA LEU A 60 -14.13 9.96 14.80
C LEU A 60 -13.71 11.25 15.52
N THR A 61 -12.47 11.28 16.02
CA THR A 61 -11.86 12.56 16.43
C THR A 61 -11.55 13.42 15.20
N LYS A 62 -11.27 14.70 15.42
CA LYS A 62 -10.91 15.62 14.34
C LYS A 62 -9.63 15.15 13.62
N GLU A 63 -8.61 14.72 14.36
CA GLU A 63 -7.36 14.22 13.77
C GLU A 63 -7.59 12.95 12.95
N GLN A 64 -8.43 12.03 13.45
CA GLN A 64 -8.78 10.81 12.74
C GLN A 64 -9.50 11.11 11.43
N TYR A 65 -10.45 12.06 11.44
CA TYR A 65 -11.15 12.46 10.23
C TYR A 65 -10.20 13.08 9.20
N GLU A 66 -9.31 13.98 9.63
CA GLU A 66 -8.32 14.61 8.76
C GLU A 66 -7.37 13.59 8.12
N GLU A 67 -6.97 12.54 8.83
CA GLU A 67 -6.11 11.50 8.27
C GLU A 67 -6.88 10.49 7.42
N TYR A 68 -8.01 9.96 7.92
CA TYR A 68 -8.75 8.89 7.25
C TYR A 68 -9.51 9.35 6.02
N SER A 69 -9.93 10.62 5.95
CA SER A 69 -10.57 11.20 4.76
C SER A 69 -9.69 11.11 3.51
N LYS A 70 -8.37 10.97 3.67
CA LYS A 70 -7.41 10.75 2.58
C LYS A 70 -7.50 9.34 1.96
N TYR A 71 -8.20 8.40 2.60
CA TYR A 71 -8.20 6.96 2.27
C TYR A 71 -9.61 6.37 2.08
N ASP A 72 -10.43 6.96 1.19
CA ASP A 72 -11.78 6.48 0.82
C ASP A 72 -12.64 6.11 2.05
N LEU A 73 -12.74 7.05 2.99
CA LEU A 73 -13.52 6.91 4.22
C LEU A 73 -15.02 6.77 3.88
N ARG A 74 -15.63 5.66 4.29
CA ARG A 74 -17.05 5.36 4.04
C ARG A 74 -17.75 5.02 5.33
N ARG A 75 -19.00 5.48 5.49
CA ARG A 75 -19.82 5.08 6.63
C ARG A 75 -20.43 3.69 6.37
N LEU A 76 -20.25 2.75 7.29
CA LEU A 76 -20.87 1.42 7.22
C LEU A 76 -22.19 1.39 7.97
N SER A 77 -22.22 2.00 9.17
CA SER A 77 -23.39 1.98 10.05
C SER A 77 -23.45 3.26 10.91
N GLY A 78 -24.42 3.32 11.82
CA GLY A 78 -24.53 4.41 12.79
C GLY A 78 -23.28 4.54 13.67
N SER A 79 -22.62 3.41 13.99
CA SER A 79 -21.50 3.31 14.93
C SER A 79 -20.14 3.04 14.28
N GLU A 80 -20.08 2.78 12.97
CA GLU A 80 -18.85 2.33 12.31
C GLU A 80 -18.65 2.95 10.92
N ALA A 81 -17.38 3.14 10.57
CA ALA A 81 -16.91 3.54 9.26
C ALA A 81 -15.79 2.61 8.78
N GLU A 82 -15.54 2.61 7.49
CA GLU A 82 -14.53 1.85 6.78
C GLU A 82 -13.49 2.81 6.18
N VAL A 83 -12.22 2.49 6.31
CA VAL A 83 -11.10 3.18 5.66
C VAL A 83 -10.42 2.18 4.74
N ARG A 84 -10.13 2.58 3.50
CA ARG A 84 -9.52 1.69 2.49
C ARG A 84 -8.16 2.21 2.08
N ILE A 85 -7.11 1.55 2.56
CA ILE A 85 -5.73 1.90 2.29
C ILE A 85 -5.28 1.15 1.03
N PRO A 86 -4.84 1.83 -0.03
CA PRO A 86 -4.35 1.17 -1.24
C PRO A 86 -3.03 0.46 -0.96
N ILE A 87 -2.92 -0.79 -1.43
CA ILE A 87 -1.70 -1.59 -1.37
C ILE A 87 -1.30 -1.97 -2.80
N TYR A 88 0.00 -1.97 -3.07
CA TYR A 88 0.58 -2.51 -4.29
C TYR A 88 1.59 -3.58 -3.94
N VAL A 89 1.44 -4.77 -4.54
CA VAL A 89 2.37 -5.89 -4.39
C VAL A 89 3.07 -6.07 -5.72
N ILE A 90 4.41 -6.06 -5.69
CA ILE A 90 5.26 -6.22 -6.87
C ILE A 90 6.07 -7.49 -6.65
N SER A 91 5.80 -8.52 -7.45
CA SER A 91 6.47 -9.83 -7.41
C SER A 91 7.32 -9.99 -8.66
N PHE A 92 8.60 -10.28 -8.50
CA PHE A 92 9.58 -10.32 -9.60
C PHE A 92 10.72 -11.32 -9.37
N ASN A 93 10.57 -12.21 -8.39
CA ASN A 93 11.54 -13.24 -8.05
C ASN A 93 10.77 -14.30 -7.24
N ASN A 94 10.18 -15.25 -7.96
CA ASN A 94 9.18 -16.18 -7.47
C ASN A 94 9.69 -17.61 -7.60
#